data_AF-A0A0G1XCH0-F1
#
_entry.id   AF-A0A0G1XCH0-F1
#
_cell.length_a   1.000
_cell.length_b   1.000
_cell.length_c   1.000
_cell.angle_alpha   90.00
_cell.angle_beta   90.00
_cell.angle_gamma   90.00
#
_symmetry.space_group_name_H-M   'P 1'
#
loop_
_entity.id
_entity.type
_entity.pdbx_description
1 polymer ?
#
loop_
_entity_poly.entity_id
_entity_poly.type
_entity_poly.pdbx_seq_one_letter_code
_entity_poly.pdbx_strand_id
1 'polypeptide(L)' 'MTGRTHQIRVHLASIGHPIVGDNLYGKKPAPAGLSRMFLHAESLELTLPTGSRLRISADLPPELNLEQFGPADSR' A
#
# COMPACT_ATOMS: atom_id res chain seq x y z
N MET A 1 -3.76 -1.25 17.98
CA MET A 1 -3.71 -0.84 16.56
C MET A 1 -4.41 0.51 16.44
N THR A 2 -3.92 1.41 15.59
CA THR A 2 -4.45 2.78 15.42
C THR A 2 -4.53 3.12 13.94
N GLY A 3 -5.23 4.21 13.58
CA GLY A 3 -5.31 4.75 12.21
C GLY A 3 -4.65 6.13 12.06
N ARG A 4 -3.43 6.30 12.60
CA ARG A 4 -2.72 7.60 12.52
C ARG A 4 -2.25 7.89 11.11
N THR A 5 -2.08 9.17 10.79
CA THR A 5 -1.55 9.62 9.50
C THR A 5 -0.24 8.92 9.16
N HIS A 6 -0.15 8.37 7.95
CA HIS A 6 1.02 7.67 7.42
C HIS A 6 1.51 6.46 8.25
N GLN A 7 0.68 5.92 9.14
CA GLN A 7 1.13 4.91 10.11
C GLN A 7 1.81 3.70 9.46
N ILE A 8 1.22 3.13 8.41
CA ILE A 8 1.80 1.97 7.70
C ILE A 8 3.14 2.37 7.04
N ARG A 9 3.18 3.53 6.39
CA ARG A 9 4.37 4.04 5.67
C ARG A 9 5.55 4.25 6.61
N VAL A 10 5.34 4.95 7.73
CA VAL A 10 6.37 5.22 8.73
C VAL A 10 6.86 3.92 9.37
N HIS A 11 5.95 3.02 9.70
CA HIS A 11 6.31 1.76 10.35
C HIS A 11 7.20 0.90 9.45
N LEU A 12 6.80 0.71 8.19
CA LEU A 12 7.57 -0.02 7.19
C LEU A 12 8.93 0.62 6.92
N ALA A 13 9.00 1.95 6.81
CA ALA A 13 10.26 2.66 6.67
C ALA A 13 11.17 2.52 7.90
N SER A 14 10.61 2.52 9.12
CA SER A 14 11.37 2.43 10.37
C SER A 14 12.08 1.09 10.54
N ILE A 15 11.53 0.01 9.96
CA ILE A 15 12.14 -1.32 9.97
C ILE A 15 13.03 -1.57 8.74
N GLY A 16 13.31 -0.54 7.92
CA GLY A 16 14.18 -0.64 6.76
C GLY A 16 13.51 -1.13 5.48
N HIS A 17 12.20 -1.31 5.47
CA HIS A 17 11.43 -1.82 4.33
C HIS A 17 10.36 -0.81 3.87
N PRO A 18 10.72 0.42 3.44
CA PRO A 18 9.76 1.42 3.02
C PRO A 18 8.92 0.97 1.81
N ILE A 19 7.73 1.54 1.69
CA ILE A 19 6.82 1.24 0.57
C ILE A 19 7.42 1.71 -0.75
N VAL A 20 7.31 0.87 -1.79
CA VAL A 20 7.76 1.21 -3.15
C VAL A 20 6.91 2.35 -3.71
N GLY A 21 7.57 3.35 -4.31
CA GLY A 21 6.88 4.56 -4.80
C GLY A 21 6.51 5.57 -3.72
N ASP A 22 6.97 5.38 -2.48
CA ASP A 22 6.83 6.38 -1.42
C ASP A 22 7.89 7.48 -1.54
N ASN A 23 7.49 8.66 -2.02
CA ASN A 23 8.39 9.80 -2.21
C ASN A 23 8.90 10.45 -0.91
N LEU A 24 8.27 10.16 0.25
CA LEU A 24 8.62 10.79 1.52
C LEU A 24 9.51 9.89 2.38
N TYR A 25 9.18 8.61 2.47
CA TYR A 25 9.88 7.65 3.31
C TYR A 25 10.69 6.62 2.53
N GLY A 26 10.49 6.52 1.20
CA GLY A 26 11.26 5.66 0.31
C GLY A 26 12.62 6.26 -0.01
N LYS A 27 13.62 5.38 -0.19
CA LYS A 27 14.99 5.74 -0.57
C LYS A 27 15.31 5.45 -2.03
N LYS A 28 14.54 4.56 -2.66
CA LYS A 28 14.73 4.13 -4.04
C LYS A 28 13.68 4.80 -4.93
N PRO A 29 14.04 5.21 -6.16
CA PRO A 29 13.06 5.68 -7.13
C PRO A 29 12.02 4.59 -7.40
N ALA A 30 10.80 5.02 -7.70
CA ALA A 30 9.75 4.10 -8.13
C ALA A 30 10.19 3.36 -9.41
N PRO A 31 9.89 2.06 -9.55
CA PRO A 31 10.07 1.34 -10.81
C PRO A 31 9.34 2.04 -11.96
N ALA A 32 9.87 1.91 -13.19
CA ALA A 32 9.18 2.38 -14.38
C ALA A 32 7.78 1.73 -14.47
N GLY A 33 6.76 2.54 -14.71
CA GLY A 33 5.35 2.10 -14.71
C GLY A 33 4.62 2.33 -13.39
N LEU A 34 5.33 2.56 -12.27
CA LEU A 34 4.69 2.85 -10.97
C LEU A 34 4.57 4.37 -10.74
N SER A 35 3.35 4.89 -10.83
CA SER A 35 3.06 6.33 -10.68
C SER A 35 2.67 6.75 -9.25
N ARG A 36 2.48 5.79 -8.34
CA ARG A 36 2.03 6.01 -6.96
C ARG A 36 2.65 5.01 -5.99
N MET A 37 2.44 5.19 -4.70
CA MET A 37 2.82 4.20 -3.69
C MET A 37 2.13 2.86 -3.93
N PHE A 38 2.88 1.77 -3.80
CA PHE A 38 2.36 0.41 -3.75
C PHE A 38 1.69 0.14 -2.40
N LEU A 39 0.56 0.83 -2.17
CA LEU A 39 -0.27 0.72 -0.99
C LEU A 39 -1.74 0.78 -1.40
N HIS A 40 -2.46 -0.29 -1.11
CA HIS A 40 -3.87 -0.49 -1.44
C HIS A 40 -4.65 -1.01 -0.24
N ALA A 41 -5.86 -0.50 -0.05
CA ALA A 41 -6.78 -1.01 0.97
C ALA A 41 -7.67 -2.07 0.33
N GLU A 42 -7.26 -3.33 0.44
CA GLU A 42 -7.93 -4.48 -0.20
C GLU A 42 -9.32 -4.75 0.39
N SER A 43 -9.50 -4.60 1.70
CA SER A 43 -10.78 -4.86 2.35
C SER A 43 -11.05 -3.95 3.52
N LEU A 44 -12.34 -3.75 3.79
CA LEU A 44 -12.86 -3.02 4.93
C LEU A 44 -14.02 -3.80 5.53
N GLU A 45 -13.94 -4.09 6.83
CA GLU A 45 -15.01 -4.69 7.61
C GLU A 45 -15.48 -3.71 8.67
N LEU A 46 -16.79 -3.47 8.73
CA LEU A 46 -17.44 -2.56 9.66
C LEU A 46 -18.67 -3.24 10.27
N THR A 47 -18.92 -2.98 11.55
CA THR A 47 -20.22 -3.28 12.15
C THR A 47 -21.12 -2.07 11.95
N LEU A 48 -22.25 -2.26 11.25
CA LEU A 48 -23.22 -1.20 11.03
C LEU A 48 -24.00 -0.90 12.32
N PRO A 49 -24.61 0.29 12.47
CA PRO A 49 -25.43 0.61 13.63
C PRO A 49 -26.61 -0.34 13.86
N THR A 50 -27.03 -1.05 12.80
CA THR A 50 -28.05 -2.11 12.83
C THR A 50 -27.57 -3.41 13.47
N GLY A 51 -26.27 -3.53 13.79
CA GLY A 51 -25.64 -4.74 14.32
C GLY A 51 -25.19 -5.74 13.25
N SER A 52 -25.51 -5.51 11.97
CA SER A 52 -25.03 -6.34 10.87
C SER A 52 -23.58 -6.02 10.50
N ARG A 53 -22.85 -7.02 10.00
CA ARG A 53 -21.49 -6.83 9.49
C ARG A 53 -21.52 -6.51 8.01
N LEU A 54 -20.83 -5.44 7.63
CA LEU A 54 -20.55 -5.08 6.25
C LEU A 54 -19.09 -5.36 5.97
N ARG A 55 -18.82 -6.23 5.00
CA ARG A 55 -17.49 -6.42 4.43
C ARG A 55 -17.51 -5.99 2.98
N ILE A 56 -16.62 -5.08 2.63
CA ILE A 56 -16.38 -4.67 1.25
C ILE A 56 -14.92 -4.98 0.90
N SER A 57 -14.71 -5.36 -0.35
CA SER A 57 -13.39 -5.63 -0.90
C SER A 57 -13.19 -4.82 -2.18
N ALA A 58 -11.94 -4.48 -2.45
CA ALA A 58 -11.51 -3.81 -3.67
C ALA A 58 -10.36 -4.62 -4.28
N ASP A 59 -10.56 -5.08 -5.51
CA ASP A 59 -9.51 -5.78 -6.26
C ASP A 59 -8.26 -4.92 -6.38
N LEU A 60 -7.10 -5.58 -6.56
CA LEU A 60 -5.85 -4.88 -6.78
C LEU A 60 -5.99 -3.99 -8.03
N PRO A 61 -5.81 -2.67 -7.91
CA PRO A 61 -5.95 -1.78 -9.05
C PRO A 61 -4.91 -2.16 -10.11
N PRO A 62 -5.25 -2.06 -11.41
CA PRO A 62 -4.38 -2.51 -12.48
C PRO A 62 -3.02 -1.81 -12.44
N GLU A 63 -2.96 -0.54 -12.03
CA GLU A 63 -1.72 0.24 -11.85
C GLU A 63 -0.75 -0.31 -10.79
N LEU A 64 -1.17 -1.29 -9.97
CA LEU A 64 -0.33 -1.98 -8.97
C LEU A 64 -0.06 -3.45 -9.34
N ASN A 65 -0.39 -3.88 -10.56
CA ASN A 65 -0.10 -5.24 -10.98
C ASN A 65 1.43 -5.45 -11.11
N LEU A 66 1.95 -6.45 -10.40
CA LEU A 66 3.38 -6.79 -10.37
C LEU A 66 3.97 -7.11 -11.75
N GLU A 67 3.16 -7.62 -12.69
CA GLU A 67 3.60 -7.89 -14.06
C GLU A 67 3.93 -6.62 -14.85
N GLN A 68 3.52 -5.45 -14.36
CA GLN A 68 3.80 -4.16 -15.00
C GLN A 68 5.14 -3.55 -14.56
N PHE A 69 5.77 -4.09 -13.52
CA PHE A 69 7.06 -3.60 -13.03
C PHE A 69 8.16 -4.55 -13.47
N GLY A 70 9.19 -4.02 -14.16
CA GLY A 70 10.43 -4.76 -14.40
C GLY A 70 11.06 -5.21 -13.08
N PRO A 71 11.92 -6.25 -13.09
CA PRO A 71 12.53 -6.78 -11.87
C PRO A 71 13.17 -5.66 -11.07
N ALA A 72 12.83 -5.59 -9.77
CA ALA A 72 13.43 -4.65 -8.85
C ALA A 72 14.95 -4.90 -8.85
N ASP A 73 15.70 -3.97 -9.43
CA ASP A 73 17.14 -4.08 -9.68
C ASP A 73 17.89 -4.56 -8.43
N SER A 74 18.52 -5.73 -8.57
CA SER A 74 19.40 -6.36 -7.59
C SER A 74 20.71 -5.57 -7.50
N ARG A 75 20.71 -4.51 -6.70
CA ARG A 75 21.94 -3.89 -6.16
C ARG A 75 21.73 -3.44 -4.72
#